data_AF-W6TFA1-F1
#
_entry.id   AF-W6TFA1-F1
#
_cell.length_a   1.000
_cell.length_b   1.000
_cell.length_c   1.000
_cell.angle_alpha   90.00
_cell.angle_beta   90.00
_cell.angle_gamma   90.00
#
_symmetry.space_group_name_H-M   'P 1'
#
loop_
_entity.id
_entity.type
_entity.pdbx_description
1 polymer ?
#
loop_
_entity_poly.entity_id
_entity_poly.type
_entity_poly.pdbx_seq_one_letter_code
_entity_poly.pdbx_strand_id
1 'polypeptide(L)'
;MTLIATSLLAVLCGIDSFSGMQDFVEMHREALKKYFDFPSGVPSHDTYQRLWDNLCPNQFRDCFGAFVESLQKITSDIMNIDGKTIRNSSSNKPLHRVSAWCHKNN
;
A
#
# COMPACT_ATOMS: atom_id res chain seq x y z
N MET A 1 3.21 -8.02 -14.82
CA MET A 1 2.37 -7.64 -13.66
C MET A 1 3.12 -7.82 -12.34
N THR A 2 3.65 -9.02 -12.05
CA THR A 2 4.35 -9.35 -10.79
C THR A 2 5.30 -8.26 -10.32
N LEU A 3 6.25 -7.83 -11.16
CA LEU A 3 7.25 -6.83 -10.78
C LEU A 3 6.67 -5.49 -10.33
N ILE A 4 5.70 -4.93 -11.07
CA ILE A 4 5.07 -3.65 -10.71
C ILE A 4 4.30 -3.80 -9.39
N ALA A 5 3.56 -4.91 -9.24
CA ALA A 5 2.76 -5.16 -8.04
C ALA A 5 3.63 -5.39 -6.80
N THR A 6 4.70 -6.17 -6.91
CA THR A 6 5.62 -6.41 -5.79
C THR A 6 6.47 -5.18 -5.47
N SER A 7 6.84 -4.37 -6.45
CA SER A 7 7.43 -3.04 -6.21
C SER A 7 6.48 -2.14 -5.43
N LEU A 8 5.20 -2.08 -5.80
CA LEU A 8 4.20 -1.28 -5.09
C LEU A 8 4.04 -1.75 -3.63
N LEU A 9 3.94 -3.06 -3.40
CA LEU A 9 3.84 -3.63 -2.05
C LEU A 9 5.08 -3.29 -1.21
N ALA A 10 6.28 -3.43 -1.78
CA ALA A 10 7.52 -3.07 -1.09
C ALA A 10 7.55 -1.59 -0.69
N VAL A 11 7.16 -0.68 -1.61
CA VAL A 11 7.09 0.76 -1.33
C VAL A 11 6.07 1.09 -0.24
N LEU A 12 4.92 0.42 -0.22
CA LEU A 12 3.92 0.56 0.85
C LEU A 12 4.46 0.10 2.22
N CYS A 13 5.41 -0.83 2.24
CA CYS A 13 6.14 -1.25 3.43
C CYS A 13 7.35 -0.36 3.77
N GLY A 14 7.54 0.77 3.06
CA GLY A 14 8.61 1.72 3.32
C GLY A 14 9.96 1.38 2.67
N ILE A 15 9.97 0.50 1.67
CA ILE A 15 11.19 0.09 0.96
C ILE A 15 11.36 0.95 -0.29
N ASP A 16 12.50 1.61 -0.42
CA ASP A 16 12.79 2.62 -1.46
C ASP A 16 13.95 2.24 -2.40
N SER A 17 14.48 1.02 -2.30
CA SER A 17 15.60 0.54 -3.13
C SER A 17 15.27 -0.76 -3.87
N PHE A 18 15.86 -0.96 -5.05
CA PHE A 18 15.65 -2.19 -5.84
C PHE A 18 16.19 -3.45 -5.14
N SER A 19 17.33 -3.33 -4.45
CA SER A 19 17.84 -4.41 -3.58
C SER A 19 16.86 -4.73 -2.47
N GLY A 20 16.30 -3.71 -1.82
CA GLY A 20 15.26 -3.91 -0.82
C GLY A 20 13.99 -4.54 -1.39
N MET A 21 13.59 -4.24 -2.63
CA MET A 21 12.46 -4.90 -3.28
C MET A 21 12.73 -6.39 -3.54
N GLN A 22 13.95 -6.75 -3.95
CA GLN A 22 14.36 -8.14 -4.08
C GLN A 22 14.28 -8.85 -2.71
N ASP A 23 14.89 -8.26 -1.68
CA ASP A 23 14.89 -8.82 -0.32
C ASP A 23 13.46 -8.98 0.22
N PHE A 24 12.59 -8.00 -0.01
CA PHE A 24 11.18 -8.07 0.37
C PHE A 24 10.47 -9.27 -0.24
N VAL A 25 10.65 -9.49 -1.55
CA VAL A 25 10.01 -10.61 -2.24
C VAL A 25 10.60 -11.95 -1.80
N GLU A 26 11.90 -12.03 -1.56
CA GLU A 26 12.53 -13.23 -1.03
C GLU A 26 11.97 -13.59 0.36
N MET A 27 11.90 -12.61 1.26
CA MET A 27 11.39 -12.79 2.63
C MET A 27 9.91 -13.19 2.67
N HIS A 28 9.09 -12.70 1.72
CA HIS A 28 7.64 -12.91 1.71
C HIS A 28 7.18 -13.89 0.61
N ARG A 29 8.11 -14.60 -0.03
CA ARG A 29 7.85 -15.40 -1.24
C ARG A 29 6.68 -16.37 -1.10
N GLU A 30 6.60 -17.10 0.01
CA GLU A 30 5.55 -18.10 0.24
C GLU A 30 4.16 -17.47 0.37
N ALA A 31 4.06 -16.25 0.92
CA ALA A 31 2.81 -15.52 0.96
C ALA A 31 2.45 -14.94 -0.41
N LEU A 32 3.44 -14.40 -1.13
CA LEU A 32 3.27 -13.74 -2.43
C LEU A 32 2.93 -14.71 -3.56
N LYS A 33 3.41 -15.96 -3.50
CA LYS A 33 3.11 -17.02 -4.48
C LYS A 33 1.61 -17.31 -4.65
N LYS A 34 0.77 -16.94 -3.66
CA LYS A 34 -0.69 -17.07 -3.75
C LYS A 34 -1.32 -16.06 -4.71
N TYR A 35 -0.63 -14.97 -4.98
CA TYR A 35 -1.13 -13.84 -5.77
C TYR A 35 -0.31 -13.60 -7.05
N PHE A 36 0.94 -14.03 -7.09
CA PHE A 36 1.85 -13.77 -8.20
C PHE A 36 2.65 -15.00 -8.60
N ASP A 37 2.90 -15.10 -9.91
CA ASP A 37 3.76 -16.13 -10.48
C ASP A 37 5.23 -15.70 -10.49
N PHE A 38 6.09 -16.64 -10.11
CA PHE A 38 7.56 -16.50 -10.09
C PHE A 38 8.21 -17.62 -10.91
N PRO A 39 8.00 -17.65 -12.25
CA PRO A 39 8.43 -18.77 -13.09
C PRO A 39 9.95 -18.96 -13.10
N SER A 40 10.71 -17.87 -12.98
CA SER A 40 12.18 -17.86 -12.93
C SER A 40 12.73 -17.64 -11.51
N GLY A 41 11.91 -17.83 -10.48
CA GLY A 41 12.27 -17.51 -9.10
C GLY A 41 12.06 -16.04 -8.74
N VAL A 42 12.73 -15.61 -7.66
CA VAL A 42 12.62 -14.24 -7.16
C VAL A 42 13.33 -13.28 -8.11
N PRO A 43 12.68 -12.17 -8.53
CA PRO A 43 13.30 -11.19 -9.40
C PRO A 43 14.48 -10.51 -8.71
N SER A 44 15.59 -10.36 -9.42
CA SER A 44 16.75 -9.62 -8.93
C SER A 44 16.49 -8.10 -8.93
N HIS A 45 17.28 -7.35 -8.16
CA HIS A 45 17.29 -5.89 -8.18
C HIS A 45 17.54 -5.33 -9.60
N ASP A 46 18.43 -5.96 -10.40
CA ASP A 46 18.63 -5.61 -11.81
C ASP A 46 17.36 -5.76 -12.65
N THR A 47 16.54 -6.78 -12.34
CA THR A 47 15.27 -7.02 -13.05
C THR A 47 14.27 -5.90 -12.76
N TYR A 48 14.20 -5.44 -11.50
CA TYR A 48 13.42 -4.27 -11.13
C TYR A 48 13.95 -3.01 -11.79
N GLN A 49 15.25 -2.77 -11.72
CA GLN A 49 15.88 -1.59 -12.31
C GLN A 49 15.58 -1.51 -13.81
N ARG A 50 15.83 -2.59 -14.56
CA ARG A 50 15.53 -2.64 -15.99
C ARG A 50 14.06 -2.36 -16.31
N LEU A 51 13.13 -2.87 -15.50
CA LEU A 51 11.72 -2.57 -15.68
C LEU A 51 11.47 -1.07 -15.55
N TRP A 52 11.89 -0.47 -14.43
CA TRP A 52 11.60 0.91 -14.11
C TRP A 52 12.33 1.89 -15.05
N ASP A 53 13.54 1.55 -15.50
CA ASP A 53 14.31 2.34 -16.47
C ASP A 53 13.65 2.37 -17.86
N ASN A 54 12.98 1.29 -18.26
CA ASN A 54 12.33 1.18 -19.57
C ASN A 54 10.84 1.59 -19.55
N LEU A 55 10.27 1.87 -18.37
CA LEU A 55 8.86 2.19 -18.24
C LEU A 55 8.61 3.65 -18.65
N CYS A 56 7.67 3.89 -19.55
CA CYS A 56 7.28 5.24 -19.93
C CYS A 56 6.62 5.96 -18.72
N PRO A 57 7.19 7.05 -18.18
CA PRO A 57 6.68 7.67 -16.97
C PRO A 57 5.25 8.21 -17.11
N ASN A 58 4.93 8.78 -18.27
CA ASN A 58 3.60 9.33 -18.54
C ASN A 58 2.53 8.23 -18.58
N GLN A 59 2.80 7.13 -19.30
CA GLN A 59 1.86 6.01 -19.36
C GLN A 59 1.69 5.34 -18.00
N PHE A 60 2.77 5.19 -17.24
CA PHE A 60 2.68 4.64 -15.89
C PHE A 60 1.83 5.51 -14.97
N ARG A 61 2.02 6.84 -14.98
CA ARG A 61 1.21 7.77 -14.19
C ARG A 61 -0.28 7.62 -14.53
N ASP A 62 -0.62 7.58 -15.81
CA ASP A 62 -2.02 7.54 -16.25
C ASP A 62 -2.66 6.19 -15.85
N CYS A 63 -1.95 5.07 -16.06
CA CYS A 63 -2.40 3.74 -15.63
C CYS A 63 -2.51 3.62 -14.11
N PHE A 64 -1.53 4.16 -13.37
CA PHE A 64 -1.53 4.13 -11.91
C PHE A 64 -2.67 4.99 -11.34
N GLY A 65 -2.95 6.15 -11.93
CA GLY A 65 -4.11 6.98 -11.59
C GLY A 65 -5.42 6.22 -11.76
N ALA A 66 -5.63 5.61 -12.93
CA ALA A 66 -6.81 4.78 -13.19
C ALA A 66 -6.94 3.60 -12.22
N PHE A 67 -5.81 2.98 -11.84
CA PHE A 67 -5.78 1.94 -10.81
C PHE A 67 -6.24 2.48 -9.45
N VAL A 68 -5.71 3.62 -8.98
CA VAL A 68 -6.13 4.23 -7.71
C VAL A 68 -7.61 4.62 -7.73
N GLU A 69 -8.11 5.20 -8.81
CA GLU A 69 -9.55 5.49 -8.99
C GLU A 69 -10.41 4.23 -8.92
N SER A 70 -9.91 3.10 -9.44
CA SER A 70 -10.64 1.83 -9.35
C SER A 70 -10.79 1.33 -7.91
N LEU A 71 -9.84 1.65 -7.02
CA LEU A 71 -9.91 1.28 -5.59
C LEU A 71 -10.99 2.06 -4.84
N GLN A 72 -11.24 3.33 -5.22
CA GLN A 72 -12.30 4.14 -4.62
C GLN A 72 -13.69 3.52 -4.85
N LYS A 73 -13.89 2.90 -6.01
CA LYS A 73 -15.15 2.24 -6.38
C LYS A 73 -15.40 0.92 -5.63
N ILE A 74 -14.36 0.31 -5.06
CA ILE A 74 -14.42 -0.97 -4.35
C ILE A 74 -14.65 -0.75 -2.85
N THR A 75 -14.27 0.42 -2.33
CA THR A 75 -14.34 0.72 -0.90
C THR A 75 -15.71 1.28 -0.53
N SER A 76 -16.43 0.53 0.31
CA SER A 76 -17.63 1.02 1.01
C SER A 76 -17.34 2.28 1.80
N ASP A 77 -18.37 3.08 2.11
CA ASP A 77 -18.24 4.36 2.82
C ASP A 77 -17.25 4.27 4.00
N ILE A 78 -16.19 5.08 3.93
CA ILE A 78 -15.12 5.08 4.93
C ILE A 78 -15.63 5.81 6.17
N MET A 79 -15.68 5.13 7.31
CA MET A 79 -15.95 5.72 8.61
C MET A 79 -14.63 5.96 9.36
N ASN A 80 -14.22 7.22 9.47
CA ASN A 80 -13.07 7.60 10.29
C ASN A 80 -13.50 7.68 11.75
N ILE A 81 -12.77 6.99 12.63
CA ILE A 81 -13.02 6.98 14.08
C ILE A 81 -11.84 7.66 14.77
N ASP A 82 -12.09 8.77 15.45
CA ASP A 82 -11.09 9.51 16.24
C ASP A 82 -11.46 9.50 17.72
N GLY A 83 -10.53 9.07 18.56
CA GLY A 83 -10.70 8.98 20.01
C GLY A 83 -9.80 9.99 20.73
N LYS A 84 -10.41 10.96 21.42
CA LYS A 84 -9.69 11.92 22.29
C LYS A 84 -9.96 11.60 23.76
N THR A 85 -8.91 11.61 24.57
CA THR A 85 -9.01 11.47 26.03
C THR A 85 -8.77 12.82 26.70
N ILE A 86 -9.79 13.36 27.36
CA ILE A 86 -9.71 14.66 28.03
C ILE A 86 -9.19 14.44 29.46
N ARG A 87 -7.96 14.90 29.70
CA ARG A 87 -7.34 14.95 31.03
C ARG A 87 -7.91 16.12 31.83
N ASN A 88 -7.99 15.96 33.15
CA ASN A 88 -8.54 16.95 34.07
C ASN A 88 -10.02 17.34 33.80
N SER A 89 -10.83 16.37 33.36
CA SER A 89 -12.25 16.55 33.00
C SER A 89 -13.19 16.69 34.23
N SER A 90 -12.66 17.12 35.38
CA SER A 90 -13.40 17.32 36.66
C SER A 90 -14.11 16.08 37.23
N SER A 91 -13.95 14.92 36.58
CA SER A 91 -14.50 13.62 36.98
C SER A 91 -13.39 12.74 37.58
N ASN A 92 -13.75 11.82 38.49
CA ASN A 92 -12.83 10.83 39.08
C ASN A 92 -12.25 9.85 38.04
N LYS A 93 -12.73 9.85 36.80
CA LYS A 93 -12.19 9.06 35.68
C LYS A 93 -11.95 9.94 34.44
N PRO A 94 -10.90 9.68 33.63
CA PRO A 94 -10.69 10.38 32.38
C PRO A 94 -11.89 10.25 31.44
N LEU A 95 -12.36 11.36 30.90
CA LEU A 95 -13.42 11.36 29.90
C LEU A 95 -12.85 10.98 28.52
N HIS A 96 -13.31 9.86 27.98
CA HIS A 96 -13.01 9.44 26.61
C HIS A 96 -14.14 9.91 25.68
N ARG A 97 -13.80 10.70 24.67
CA ARG A 97 -14.72 11.13 23.62
C ARG A 97 -14.30 10.52 22.30
N VAL A 98 -15.19 9.76 21.68
CA VAL A 98 -14.99 9.20 20.35
C VAL A 98 -15.90 9.94 19.39
N SER A 99 -15.35 10.46 18.29
CA SER A 99 -16.11 11.00 17.16
C SER A 99 -15.94 10.08 15.97
N ALA A 100 -17.04 9.75 15.31
CA ALA A 100 -17.06 9.06 14.04
C ALA A 100 -17.51 10.04 12.96
N TRP A 101 -16.74 10.14 11.87
CA TRP A 101 -17.10 10.92 10.69
C TRP A 101 -17.14 10.00 9.49
N CYS A 102 -18.27 9.99 8.79
CA CYS A 102 -18.45 9.22 7.56
C CYS A 102 -18.64 10.19 6.40
N HIS A 103 -17.81 10.04 5.37
CA HIS A 103 -17.99 10.72 4.10
C HIS A 103 -18.28 9.65 3.04
N LYS A 104 -19.23 9.92 2.14
CA LYS A 104 -19.44 9.04 1.00
C LYS A 104 -18.17 9.01 0.16
N ASN A 105 -17.75 7.81 -0.24
CA ASN A 105 -16.75 7.68 -1.28
C ASN A 105 -17.41 8.13 -2.59
N ASN A 106 -17.07 9.32 -3.08
CA ASN A 106 -17.49 9.82 -4.39
C ASN A 106 -16.51 9.34 -5.47
#